data_AF-A0A0K8S467-F1
#
_entry.id   AF-A0A0K8S467-F1
#
_cell.length_a   1.000
_cell.length_b   1.000
_cell.length_c   1.000
_cell.angle_alpha   90.00
_cell.angle_beta   90.00
_cell.angle_gamma   90.00
#
_symmetry.space_group_name_H-M   'P 1'
#
loop_
_entity.id
_entity.type
_entity.pdbx_description
1 polymer ?
#
loop_
_entity_poly.entity_id
_entity_poly.type
_entity_poly.pdbx_seq_one_letter_code
_entity_poly.pdbx_strand_id
1 'polypeptide(L)'
;MDFDYFTTCVRSDDEKPKKAISIQASSFKRKSKKLAPDDFADEKIQGVFQTSMCSNQLRVLIVDILQGLCQLENLGSSSLVSCFNFSLEQLCSLQFSVISPSSTHLEQLKQGMTRLFLSALDRILLLTDATHSIICKGALPIMLRLLEDGITKTHSNKKPPISLQDFIFGVSYAIINLIHSLLLQNNHPDKLSSFFPNLQQFLNCSGGRIIDKTVLSIMKFRTVNEKETLNRARKIVGLLSQLILSFKQMRTKLVHMRHCKKPRHKHCKYSLVSHHHDNVFGTVYSNALLSSNEEGSCAITMLFMVFTRLLSDQTEREVIVRTMQAMMNCGTCCCFPASSLISRILKVIQQSDTKVKNLGLVLLEKTFTARSVLWTTSPCAKFALT
;
A
#
# COMPACT_ATOMS: atom_id res chain seq x y z
N MET A 1 -39.25 45.55 21.33
CA MET A 1 -40.01 44.68 22.26
C MET A 1 -39.05 43.61 22.72
N ASP A 2 -38.44 43.83 23.88
CA ASP A 2 -37.73 42.79 24.62
C ASP A 2 -38.77 42.09 25.51
N PHE A 3 -38.86 40.76 25.41
CA PHE A 3 -39.73 39.96 26.26
C PHE A 3 -38.90 38.81 26.84
N ASP A 4 -38.36 39.12 28.02
CA ASP A 4 -37.62 38.27 28.95
C ASP A 4 -38.48 37.11 29.48
N TYR A 5 -38.73 36.09 28.67
CA TYR A 5 -39.58 34.96 29.06
C TYR A 5 -38.85 33.79 29.75
N PHE A 6 -37.58 33.91 30.14
CA PHE A 6 -36.87 32.80 30.81
C PHE A 6 -35.94 33.20 31.97
N THR A 7 -36.01 34.43 32.49
CA THR A 7 -35.11 34.89 33.57
C THR A 7 -35.66 34.71 34.99
N THR A 8 -36.90 34.26 35.17
CA THR A 8 -37.44 34.00 36.52
C THR A 8 -37.45 32.51 36.84
N CYS A 9 -36.30 32.01 37.31
CA CYS A 9 -36.22 30.75 38.06
C CYS A 9 -37.04 30.89 39.35
N VAL A 10 -38.22 30.27 39.39
CA VAL A 10 -38.96 29.98 40.62
C VAL A 10 -38.10 29.01 41.44
N ARG A 11 -37.42 29.52 42.47
CA ARG A 11 -36.73 28.69 43.46
C ARG A 11 -37.55 28.68 44.73
N SER A 12 -37.92 27.48 45.17
CA SER A 12 -38.51 27.18 46.47
C SER A 12 -37.57 27.61 47.60
N ASP A 13 -38.12 28.29 48.60
CA ASP A 13 -37.45 28.99 49.70
C ASP A 13 -36.77 28.10 50.77
N ASP A 14 -36.24 26.93 50.42
CA ASP A 14 -35.72 25.99 51.44
C ASP A 14 -34.43 25.24 51.05
N GLU A 15 -33.47 25.89 50.38
CA GLU A 15 -32.10 25.37 50.34
C GLU A 15 -31.03 26.43 50.69
N LYS A 16 -30.36 26.15 51.82
CA LYS A 16 -29.39 26.99 52.53
C LYS A 16 -28.20 27.43 51.65
N PRO A 17 -27.69 28.66 51.83
CA PRO A 17 -26.64 29.21 50.99
C PRO A 17 -25.27 28.60 51.35
N LYS A 18 -24.75 27.71 50.50
CA LYS A 18 -23.32 27.39 50.47
C LYS A 18 -22.56 28.60 49.94
N LYS A 19 -21.79 29.22 50.83
CA LYS A 19 -20.89 30.34 50.54
C LYS A 19 -20.07 30.09 49.28
N ALA A 20 -20.15 31.04 48.36
CA ALA A 20 -19.28 31.16 47.22
C ALA A 20 -17.81 31.20 47.69
N ILE A 21 -17.07 30.13 47.42
CA ILE A 21 -15.62 30.20 47.38
C ILE A 21 -15.28 30.57 45.95
N SER A 22 -14.96 31.84 45.77
CA SER A 22 -14.17 32.38 44.67
C SER A 22 -13.12 31.36 44.22
N ILE A 23 -13.34 30.71 43.07
CA ILE A 23 -12.28 30.01 42.34
C ILE A 23 -11.42 31.12 41.74
N GLN A 24 -10.58 31.72 42.57
CA GLN A 24 -9.37 32.34 42.08
C GLN A 24 -8.66 31.24 41.28
N ALA A 25 -8.37 31.55 40.02
CA ALA A 25 -7.39 30.83 39.24
C ALA A 25 -6.03 30.97 39.95
N SER A 26 -5.86 30.24 41.06
CA SER A 26 -4.56 30.00 41.64
C SER A 26 -3.82 29.20 40.60
N SER A 27 -2.89 29.87 39.95
CA SER A 27 -1.83 29.31 39.14
C SER A 27 -1.24 28.07 39.81
N PHE A 28 -1.81 26.90 39.55
CA PHE A 28 -1.11 25.64 39.71
C PHE A 28 -0.12 25.54 38.56
N LYS A 29 0.93 26.36 38.62
CA LYS A 29 2.25 25.90 38.23
C LYS A 29 2.55 24.71 39.15
N ARG A 30 2.02 23.52 38.82
CA ARG A 30 2.60 22.27 39.30
C ARG A 30 4.02 22.33 38.80
N LYS A 31 4.95 22.77 39.65
CA LYS A 31 6.37 22.49 39.45
C LYS A 31 6.39 20.99 39.23
N SER A 32 6.70 20.55 38.01
CA SER A 32 6.92 19.14 37.74
C SER A 32 7.96 18.70 38.77
N LYS A 33 7.55 17.90 39.76
CA LYS A 33 8.48 17.32 40.71
C LYS A 33 9.56 16.67 39.84
N LYS A 34 10.80 17.11 39.97
CA LYS A 34 11.92 16.38 39.36
C LYS A 34 11.89 15.01 40.02
N LEU A 35 11.47 14.00 39.26
CA LEU A 35 11.45 12.63 39.72
C LEU A 35 12.88 12.28 40.14
N ALA A 36 13.06 11.89 41.40
CA ALA A 36 14.32 11.38 41.90
C ALA A 36 14.47 9.91 41.44
N PRO A 37 15.69 9.38 41.31
CA PRO A 37 15.90 7.97 41.00
C PRO A 37 15.15 7.02 41.95
N ASP A 38 15.03 7.41 43.22
CA ASP A 38 14.32 6.67 44.26
C ASP A 38 12.79 6.62 44.04
N ASP A 39 12.22 7.57 43.29
CA ASP A 39 10.79 7.55 42.91
C ASP A 39 10.49 6.43 41.89
N PHE A 40 11.52 5.77 41.33
CA PHE A 40 11.41 4.61 40.44
C PHE A 40 11.80 3.29 41.12
N ALA A 41 12.07 3.30 42.43
CA ALA A 41 12.35 2.10 43.20
C ALA A 41 11.05 1.37 43.56
N ASP A 42 10.51 0.62 42.60
CA ASP A 42 9.39 -0.31 42.78
C ASP A 42 9.95 -1.74 42.86
N GLU A 43 9.43 -2.57 43.78
CA GLU A 43 9.76 -4.00 43.87
C GLU A 43 9.57 -4.72 42.52
N LYS A 44 8.60 -4.28 41.71
CA LYS A 44 8.39 -4.79 40.35
C LYS A 44 9.51 -4.38 39.40
N ILE A 45 9.99 -3.14 39.51
CA ILE A 45 11.09 -2.62 38.69
C ILE A 45 12.40 -3.31 39.09
N GLN A 46 12.65 -3.49 40.38
CA GLN A 46 13.78 -4.29 40.88
C GLN A 46 13.71 -5.75 40.42
N GLY A 47 12.52 -6.37 40.42
CA GLY A 47 12.33 -7.71 39.88
C GLY A 47 12.69 -7.83 38.40
N VAL A 48 12.34 -6.82 37.59
CA VAL A 48 12.74 -6.75 36.17
C VAL A 48 14.26 -6.62 36.03
N PHE A 49 14.91 -5.78 36.84
CA PHE A 49 16.37 -5.62 36.82
C PHE A 49 17.13 -6.87 37.29
N GLN A 50 16.53 -7.71 38.13
CA GLN A 50 17.10 -8.99 38.57
C GLN A 50 16.90 -10.12 37.54
N THR A 51 16.12 -9.88 36.49
CA THR A 51 15.88 -10.89 35.45
C THR A 51 17.06 -10.96 34.49
N SER A 52 17.61 -12.16 34.24
CA SER A 52 18.64 -12.35 33.22
C SER A 52 18.00 -12.50 31.84
N MET A 53 18.58 -11.84 30.84
CA MET A 53 18.07 -11.84 29.47
C MET A 53 19.17 -12.29 28.52
N CYS A 54 18.87 -13.25 27.65
CA CYS A 54 19.83 -13.66 26.63
C CYS A 54 19.92 -12.62 25.51
N SER A 55 21.03 -12.62 24.75
CA SER A 55 21.25 -11.65 23.67
C SER A 55 20.11 -11.61 22.64
N ASN A 56 19.48 -12.76 22.35
CA ASN A 56 18.37 -12.83 21.40
C ASN A 56 17.09 -12.17 21.93
N GLN A 57 16.77 -12.40 23.20
CA GLN A 57 15.63 -11.75 23.86
C GLN A 57 15.83 -10.23 23.90
N LEU A 58 17.06 -9.77 24.18
CA LEU A 58 17.40 -8.35 24.16
C LEU A 58 17.20 -7.74 22.77
N ARG A 59 17.61 -8.43 21.71
CA ARG A 59 17.41 -7.96 20.32
C ARG A 59 15.93 -7.81 19.98
N VAL A 60 15.09 -8.77 20.36
CA VAL A 60 13.63 -8.70 20.14
C VAL A 60 13.02 -7.53 20.94
N LEU A 61 13.41 -7.38 22.21
CA LEU A 61 12.95 -6.28 23.05
C LEU A 61 13.32 -4.91 22.47
N ILE A 62 14.54 -4.74 21.96
CA ILE A 62 14.97 -3.50 21.30
C ILE A 62 14.06 -3.20 20.09
N VAL A 63 13.73 -4.21 19.29
CA VAL A 63 12.83 -4.05 18.14
C VAL A 63 11.43 -3.62 18.57
N ASP A 64 10.89 -4.24 19.62
CA ASP A 64 9.56 -3.91 20.16
C ASP A 64 9.53 -2.47 20.72
N ILE A 65 10.60 -2.05 21.41
CA ILE A 65 10.74 -0.67 21.90
C ILE A 65 10.79 0.31 20.72
N LEU A 66 11.61 0.05 19.70
CA LEU A 66 11.70 0.89 18.50
C LEU A 66 10.36 0.96 17.77
N GLN A 67 9.61 -0.14 17.73
CA GLN A 67 8.29 -0.18 17.14
C GLN A 67 7.31 0.71 17.93
N GLY A 68 7.31 0.61 19.27
CA GLY A 68 6.52 1.48 20.14
C GLY A 68 6.88 2.96 19.96
N LEU A 69 8.17 3.29 19.81
CA LEU A 69 8.61 4.66 19.52
C LEU A 69 8.08 5.16 18.17
N CYS A 70 8.07 4.32 17.14
CA CYS A 70 7.50 4.66 15.83
C CYS A 70 6.01 4.96 15.90
N GLN A 71 5.28 4.46 16.90
CA GLN A 71 3.83 4.72 17.06
C GLN A 71 3.53 6.03 17.79
N LEU A 72 4.53 6.69 18.40
CA LEU A 72 4.34 7.97 19.10
C LEU A 72 4.10 9.13 18.12
N GLU A 73 3.00 9.85 18.28
CA GLU A 73 2.60 10.94 17.37
C GLU A 73 3.69 12.00 17.14
N ASN A 74 4.51 12.30 18.16
CA ASN A 74 5.51 13.37 18.14
C ASN A 74 6.92 12.94 17.68
N LEU A 75 7.11 11.71 17.20
CA LEU A 75 8.43 11.29 16.74
C LEU A 75 8.86 12.07 15.48
N GLY A 76 10.07 12.66 15.53
CA GLY A 76 10.63 13.42 14.42
C GLY A 76 10.88 12.56 13.17
N SER A 77 10.80 13.18 11.99
CA SER A 77 11.02 12.52 10.70
C SER A 77 12.39 11.85 10.58
N SER A 78 13.44 12.44 11.17
CA SER A 78 14.79 11.88 11.21
C SER A 78 14.83 10.53 11.93
N SER A 79 14.20 10.42 13.10
CA SER A 79 14.12 9.19 13.88
C SER A 79 13.32 8.11 13.16
N LEU A 80 12.22 8.47 12.50
CA LEU A 80 11.45 7.54 11.65
C LEU A 80 12.31 7.00 10.51
N VAL A 81 13.01 7.88 9.79
CA VAL A 81 13.92 7.48 8.71
C VAL A 81 15.06 6.59 9.22
N SER A 82 15.60 6.87 10.41
CA SER A 82 16.61 6.01 11.04
C SER A 82 16.06 4.64 11.40
N CYS A 83 14.87 4.55 12.00
CA CYS A 83 14.21 3.28 12.31
C CYS A 83 13.94 2.46 11.04
N PHE A 84 13.46 3.13 9.99
CA PHE A 84 13.24 2.51 8.68
C PHE A 84 14.54 1.95 8.10
N ASN A 85 15.60 2.77 8.00
CA ASN A 85 16.88 2.34 7.43
C ASN A 85 17.50 1.20 8.25
N PHE A 86 17.47 1.31 9.58
CA PHE A 86 17.91 0.24 10.47
C PHE A 86 17.16 -1.06 10.20
N SER A 87 15.83 -1.02 10.19
CA SER A 87 15.02 -2.22 9.94
C SER A 87 15.28 -2.82 8.56
N LEU A 88 15.46 -1.99 7.53
CA LEU A 88 15.72 -2.42 6.16
C LEU A 88 17.09 -3.11 6.04
N GLU A 89 18.14 -2.53 6.66
CA GLU A 89 19.48 -3.11 6.70
C GLU A 89 19.50 -4.45 7.44
N GLN A 90 18.83 -4.52 8.59
CA GLN A 90 18.72 -5.77 9.35
C GLN A 90 17.92 -6.83 8.59
N LEU A 91 16.85 -6.46 7.88
CA LEU A 91 16.12 -7.37 7.00
C LEU A 91 17.01 -7.88 5.86
N CYS A 92 17.88 -7.05 5.27
CA CYS A 92 18.87 -7.51 4.30
C CYS A 92 19.83 -8.54 4.90
N SER A 93 20.38 -8.27 6.07
CA SER A 93 21.29 -9.20 6.75
C SER A 93 20.61 -10.55 7.04
N LEU A 94 19.40 -10.52 7.61
CA LEU A 94 18.61 -11.71 7.94
C LEU A 94 18.14 -12.45 6.69
N GLN A 95 17.78 -11.72 5.64
CA GLN A 95 17.28 -12.31 4.41
C GLN A 95 18.41 -12.94 3.61
N PHE A 96 19.54 -12.27 3.40
CA PHE A 96 20.62 -12.78 2.53
C PHE A 96 21.64 -13.68 3.23
N SER A 97 21.54 -13.86 4.56
CA SER A 97 22.39 -14.80 5.29
C SER A 97 22.29 -16.22 4.72
N VAL A 98 23.45 -16.87 4.58
CA VAL A 98 23.61 -18.26 4.10
C VAL A 98 23.28 -19.27 5.21
N ILE A 99 23.23 -18.82 6.47
CA ILE A 99 22.99 -19.69 7.62
C ILE A 99 21.53 -20.12 7.63
N SER A 100 21.32 -21.44 7.61
CA SER A 100 19.99 -22.07 7.59
C SER A 100 19.08 -21.49 8.69
N PRO A 101 17.84 -21.06 8.36
CA PRO A 101 16.98 -20.27 9.24
C PRO A 101 16.32 -21.09 10.37
N SER A 102 16.84 -22.27 10.72
CA SER A 102 16.19 -23.22 11.62
C SER A 102 16.25 -22.85 13.11
N SER A 103 16.49 -21.58 13.46
CA SER A 103 16.37 -21.12 14.84
C SER A 103 15.14 -20.24 14.98
N THR A 104 14.23 -20.65 15.87
CA THR A 104 12.98 -19.93 16.20
C THR A 104 13.23 -18.44 16.51
N HIS A 105 14.38 -18.12 17.08
CA HIS A 105 14.78 -16.75 17.41
C HIS A 105 15.05 -15.87 16.19
N LEU A 106 15.69 -16.39 15.13
CA LEU A 106 15.91 -15.62 13.90
C LEU A 106 14.59 -15.34 13.18
N GLU A 107 13.65 -16.28 13.22
CA GLU A 107 12.31 -16.07 12.67
C GLU A 107 11.53 -15.00 13.43
N GLN A 108 11.56 -15.04 14.77
CA GLN A 108 10.95 -14.01 15.62
C GLN A 108 11.56 -12.64 15.36
N LEU A 109 12.89 -12.55 15.28
CA LEU A 109 13.59 -11.30 14.99
C LEU A 109 13.22 -10.75 13.61
N LYS A 110 13.17 -11.61 12.59
CA LYS A 110 12.76 -11.21 11.24
C LYS A 110 11.33 -10.70 11.19
N GLN A 111 10.42 -11.35 11.93
CA GLN A 111 9.04 -10.92 12.04
C GLN A 111 8.94 -9.55 12.73
N GLY A 112 9.64 -9.36 13.86
CA GLY A 112 9.72 -8.08 14.55
C GLY A 112 10.29 -6.97 13.66
N MET A 113 11.39 -7.24 12.96
CA MET A 113 12.00 -6.29 12.02
C MET A 113 11.05 -5.91 10.89
N THR A 114 10.25 -6.86 10.37
CA THR A 114 9.22 -6.58 9.36
C THR A 114 8.14 -5.64 9.90
N ARG A 115 7.71 -5.83 11.16
CA ARG A 115 6.71 -4.96 11.80
C ARG A 115 7.25 -3.56 12.07
N LEU A 116 8.49 -3.44 12.56
CA LEU A 116 9.18 -2.16 12.75
C LEU A 116 9.31 -1.41 11.42
N PHE A 117 9.77 -2.11 10.38
CA PHE A 117 9.89 -1.59 9.02
C PHE A 117 8.57 -1.00 8.51
N LEU A 118 7.47 -1.75 8.64
CA LEU A 118 6.15 -1.26 8.24
C LEU A 118 5.67 -0.08 9.08
N SER A 119 5.85 -0.15 10.40
CA SER A 119 5.40 0.90 11.33
C SER A 119 6.11 2.23 11.07
N ALA A 120 7.41 2.19 10.77
CA ALA A 120 8.17 3.37 10.38
C ALA A 120 7.74 3.88 9.00
N LEU A 121 7.58 2.99 8.02
CA LEU A 121 7.20 3.36 6.65
C LEU A 121 5.82 4.03 6.59
N ASP A 122 4.80 3.47 7.25
CA ASP A 122 3.44 4.02 7.20
C ASP A 122 3.39 5.51 7.60
N ARG A 123 4.26 5.91 8.54
CA ARG A 123 4.41 7.32 8.94
C ARG A 123 5.28 8.12 7.98
N ILE A 124 6.36 7.54 7.47
CA ILE A 124 7.23 8.19 6.46
C ILE A 124 6.42 8.55 5.21
N LEU A 125 5.48 7.70 4.78
CA LEU A 125 4.66 7.92 3.59
C LEU A 125 3.75 9.16 3.70
N LEU A 126 3.48 9.65 4.91
CA LEU A 126 2.74 10.88 5.17
C LEU A 126 3.62 12.14 5.07
N LEU A 127 4.94 11.98 5.05
CA LEU A 127 5.92 13.05 5.10
C LEU A 127 6.75 13.06 3.80
N THR A 128 6.49 14.03 2.92
CA THR A 128 7.13 14.12 1.60
C THR A 128 8.66 14.14 1.69
N ASP A 129 9.24 14.93 2.60
CA ASP A 129 10.70 15.04 2.75
C ASP A 129 11.33 13.73 3.23
N ALA A 130 10.67 13.03 4.16
CA ALA A 130 11.12 11.73 4.64
C ALA A 130 11.02 10.66 3.55
N THR A 131 9.92 10.68 2.77
CA THR A 131 9.73 9.79 1.61
C THR A 131 10.84 10.02 0.58
N HIS A 132 11.13 11.28 0.24
CA HIS A 132 12.22 11.63 -0.67
C HIS A 132 13.59 11.15 -0.13
N SER A 133 13.85 11.35 1.16
CA SER A 133 15.09 10.91 1.81
C SER A 133 15.35 9.41 1.65
N ILE A 134 14.34 8.56 1.90
CA ILE A 134 14.50 7.11 1.74
C ILE A 134 14.65 6.67 0.29
N ILE A 135 14.02 7.38 -0.66
CA ILE A 135 14.18 7.13 -2.10
C ILE A 135 15.60 7.46 -2.56
N CYS A 136 16.14 8.61 -2.18
CA CYS A 136 17.51 8.99 -2.50
C CYS A 136 18.54 8.00 -1.94
N LYS A 137 18.24 7.36 -0.80
CA LYS A 137 19.08 6.31 -0.20
C LYS A 137 18.93 4.93 -0.87
N GLY A 138 18.12 4.81 -1.92
CA GLY A 138 17.95 3.55 -2.66
C GLY A 138 17.04 2.53 -1.98
N ALA A 139 16.10 2.96 -1.14
CA ALA A 139 15.20 2.04 -0.44
C ALA A 139 14.37 1.17 -1.39
N LEU A 140 13.84 1.74 -2.48
CA LEU A 140 13.03 1.01 -3.47
C LEU A 140 13.78 -0.18 -4.12
N PRO A 141 15.00 0.00 -4.70
CA PRO A 141 15.79 -1.12 -5.22
C PRO A 141 16.00 -2.24 -4.20
N ILE A 142 16.31 -1.86 -2.95
CA ILE A 142 16.60 -2.81 -1.88
C ILE A 142 15.34 -3.62 -1.55
N MET A 143 14.20 -2.96 -1.39
CA MET A 143 12.92 -3.63 -1.12
C MET A 143 12.50 -4.57 -2.26
N LEU A 144 12.68 -4.16 -3.52
CA LEU A 144 12.38 -5.01 -4.67
C LEU A 144 13.25 -6.28 -4.65
N ARG A 145 14.55 -6.15 -4.39
CA ARG A 145 15.48 -7.28 -4.29
C ARG A 145 15.15 -8.21 -3.11
N LEU A 146 14.78 -7.64 -1.97
CA LEU A 146 14.30 -8.41 -0.81
C LEU A 146 13.07 -9.25 -1.13
N LEU A 147 12.10 -8.66 -1.87
CA LEU A 147 10.89 -9.36 -2.29
C LEU A 147 11.20 -10.48 -3.28
N GLU A 148 12.09 -10.23 -4.27
CA GLU A 148 12.52 -11.24 -5.24
C GLU A 148 13.20 -12.45 -4.57
N ASP A 149 14.10 -12.21 -3.61
CA ASP A 149 14.75 -13.27 -2.84
C ASP A 149 13.73 -14.02 -1.97
N GLY A 150 12.82 -13.29 -1.31
CA GLY A 150 11.72 -13.87 -0.54
C GLY A 150 10.88 -14.83 -1.37
N ILE A 151 10.44 -14.39 -2.56
CA ILE A 151 9.72 -15.21 -3.53
C ILE A 151 10.56 -16.43 -3.91
N THR A 152 11.82 -16.26 -4.30
CA THR A 152 12.71 -17.36 -4.72
C THR A 152 12.81 -18.44 -3.64
N LYS A 153 12.95 -18.05 -2.37
CA LYS A 153 12.98 -18.99 -1.23
C LYS A 153 11.68 -19.75 -1.00
N THR A 154 10.52 -19.19 -1.39
CA THR A 154 9.26 -19.95 -1.38
C THR A 154 9.20 -21.03 -2.47
N HIS A 155 10.02 -20.94 -3.52
CA HIS A 155 10.11 -21.97 -4.56
C HIS A 155 11.12 -23.05 -4.19
N SER A 156 12.23 -22.68 -3.56
CA SER A 156 13.27 -23.65 -3.16
C SER A 156 12.88 -24.51 -1.95
N ASN A 157 12.11 -23.96 -1.00
CA ASN A 157 11.74 -24.67 0.23
C ASN A 157 10.42 -25.43 0.08
N LYS A 158 10.44 -26.75 0.32
CA LYS A 158 9.24 -27.61 0.30
C LYS A 158 8.22 -27.24 1.39
N LYS A 159 8.69 -26.75 2.54
CA LYS A 159 7.88 -26.24 3.66
C LYS A 159 8.45 -24.90 4.14
N PRO A 160 8.09 -23.78 3.50
CA PRO A 160 8.62 -22.47 3.88
C PRO A 160 8.09 -22.06 5.27
N PRO A 161 8.91 -21.37 6.09
CA PRO A 161 8.48 -20.94 7.41
C PRO A 161 7.43 -19.84 7.31
N ILE A 162 6.47 -19.80 8.25
CA ILE A 162 5.35 -18.83 8.24
C ILE A 162 5.88 -17.38 8.26
N SER A 163 6.97 -17.14 8.97
CA SER A 163 7.68 -15.85 9.02
C SER A 163 8.10 -15.33 7.62
N LEU A 164 8.31 -16.22 6.64
CA LEU A 164 8.60 -15.83 5.26
C LEU A 164 7.36 -15.25 4.57
N GLN A 165 6.16 -15.75 4.87
CA GLN A 165 4.92 -15.19 4.34
C GLN A 165 4.67 -13.78 4.87
N ASP A 166 4.89 -13.55 6.18
CA ASP A 166 4.80 -12.24 6.82
C ASP A 166 5.74 -11.25 6.16
N PHE A 167 6.98 -11.67 5.94
CA PHE A 167 8.01 -10.87 5.27
C PHE A 167 7.61 -10.51 3.83
N ILE A 168 7.23 -11.49 3.00
CA ILE A 168 6.84 -11.26 1.60
C ILE A 168 5.63 -10.31 1.51
N PHE A 169 4.64 -10.52 2.38
CA PHE A 169 3.48 -9.65 2.46
C PHE A 169 3.87 -8.23 2.90
N GLY A 170 4.71 -8.09 3.93
CA GLY A 170 5.14 -6.79 4.43
C GLY A 170 5.94 -5.98 3.40
N VAL A 171 6.92 -6.61 2.75
CA VAL A 171 7.74 -5.93 1.74
C VAL A 171 6.90 -5.55 0.50
N SER A 172 5.99 -6.42 0.05
CA SER A 172 5.11 -6.09 -1.07
C SER A 172 4.09 -4.99 -0.74
N TYR A 173 3.52 -5.00 0.46
CA TYR A 173 2.68 -3.91 0.98
C TYR A 173 3.44 -2.58 0.98
N ALA A 174 4.67 -2.57 1.50
CA ALA A 174 5.53 -1.40 1.53
C ALA A 174 5.82 -0.83 0.14
N ILE A 175 6.21 -1.68 -0.82
CA ILE A 175 6.50 -1.26 -2.19
C ILE A 175 5.27 -0.62 -2.85
N ILE A 176 4.10 -1.27 -2.79
CA ILE A 176 2.89 -0.76 -3.45
C ILE A 176 2.49 0.59 -2.85
N ASN A 177 2.52 0.72 -1.51
CA ASN A 177 2.16 1.97 -0.85
C ASN A 177 3.20 3.08 -1.04
N LEU A 178 4.48 2.75 -1.17
CA LEU A 178 5.51 3.73 -1.54
C LEU A 178 5.27 4.27 -2.94
N ILE A 179 5.05 3.42 -3.94
CA ILE A 179 4.73 3.86 -5.31
C ILE A 179 3.44 4.68 -5.34
N HIS A 180 2.43 4.27 -4.57
CA HIS A 180 1.19 5.02 -4.45
C HIS A 180 1.42 6.40 -3.83
N SER A 181 2.17 6.49 -2.73
CA SER A 181 2.48 7.76 -2.08
C SER A 181 3.29 8.68 -3.01
N LEU A 182 4.31 8.14 -3.69
CA LEU A 182 5.09 8.90 -4.67
C LEU A 182 4.23 9.45 -5.81
N LEU A 183 3.27 8.68 -6.31
CA LEU A 183 2.33 9.16 -7.32
C LEU A 183 1.51 10.35 -6.79
N LEU A 184 1.02 10.28 -5.56
CA LEU A 184 0.21 11.33 -4.95
C LEU A 184 1.03 12.57 -4.58
N GLN A 185 2.29 12.39 -4.18
CA GLN A 185 3.21 13.48 -3.87
C GLN A 185 3.72 14.20 -5.14
N ASN A 186 3.90 13.49 -6.25
CA ASN A 186 4.35 14.04 -7.55
C ASN A 186 3.18 14.37 -8.49
N ASN A 187 2.16 15.04 -7.94
CA ASN A 187 0.87 15.26 -8.63
C ASN A 187 0.81 16.48 -9.57
N HIS A 188 1.98 16.96 -10.02
CA HIS A 188 2.17 18.12 -10.90
C HIS A 188 3.11 17.73 -12.06
N PRO A 189 2.88 18.23 -13.30
CA PRO A 189 3.71 17.87 -14.46
C PRO A 189 5.22 17.99 -14.23
N ASP A 190 5.68 19.08 -13.61
CA ASP A 190 7.11 19.35 -13.40
C ASP A 190 7.81 18.37 -12.44
N LYS A 191 7.05 17.69 -11.59
CA LYS A 191 7.59 16.75 -10.60
C LYS A 191 7.60 15.30 -11.10
N LEU A 192 6.92 15.01 -12.21
CA LEU A 192 6.78 13.65 -12.73
C LEU A 192 8.11 13.03 -13.18
N SER A 193 9.05 13.84 -13.66
CA SER A 193 10.38 13.39 -14.07
C SER A 193 11.11 12.66 -12.94
N SER A 194 10.94 13.10 -11.69
CA SER A 194 11.52 12.44 -10.50
C SER A 194 10.83 11.12 -10.11
N PHE A 195 9.57 10.96 -10.53
CA PHE A 195 8.75 9.78 -10.21
C PHE A 195 8.98 8.63 -11.20
N PHE A 196 9.15 8.92 -12.49
CA PHE A 196 9.24 7.89 -13.53
C PHE A 196 10.35 6.86 -13.33
N PRO A 197 11.58 7.20 -12.90
CA PRO A 197 12.62 6.20 -12.66
C PRO A 197 12.19 5.15 -11.63
N ASN A 198 11.58 5.61 -10.53
CA ASN A 198 11.05 4.74 -9.47
C ASN A 198 9.89 3.86 -9.99
N LEU A 199 8.99 4.45 -10.79
CA LEU A 199 7.90 3.69 -11.40
C LEU A 199 8.42 2.61 -12.36
N GLN A 200 9.36 2.95 -13.24
CA GLN A 200 9.93 2.00 -14.20
C GLN A 200 10.66 0.87 -13.50
N GLN A 201 11.41 1.17 -12.43
CA GLN A 201 12.06 0.15 -11.63
C GLN A 201 11.05 -0.85 -11.04
N PHE A 202 9.94 -0.34 -10.50
CA PHE A 202 8.86 -1.19 -9.99
C PHE A 202 8.18 -2.02 -11.09
N LEU A 203 7.83 -1.39 -12.22
CA LEU A 203 7.13 -2.06 -13.32
C LEU A 203 7.98 -3.09 -14.06
N ASN A 204 9.31 -2.93 -14.06
CA ASN A 204 10.22 -3.83 -14.77
C ASN A 204 10.79 -4.92 -13.85
N CYS A 205 10.64 -4.80 -12.53
CA CYS A 205 11.08 -5.79 -11.55
C CYS A 205 10.51 -7.19 -11.86
N SER A 206 11.38 -8.21 -11.86
CA SER A 206 11.04 -9.58 -12.27
C SER A 206 10.35 -9.67 -13.64
N GLY A 207 10.72 -8.83 -14.61
CA GLY A 207 10.09 -8.77 -15.93
C GLY A 207 8.63 -8.31 -15.87
N GLY A 208 8.31 -7.44 -14.91
CA GLY A 208 6.96 -6.95 -14.64
C GLY A 208 6.02 -7.97 -14.03
N ARG A 209 6.57 -9.02 -13.41
CA ARG A 209 5.80 -10.11 -12.80
C ARG A 209 5.90 -10.18 -11.27
N ILE A 210 6.50 -9.19 -10.64
CA ILE A 210 6.78 -9.23 -9.20
C ILE A 210 5.49 -9.39 -8.37
N ILE A 211 4.41 -8.69 -8.73
CA ILE A 211 3.15 -8.74 -7.96
C ILE A 211 2.39 -10.06 -8.17
N ASP A 212 2.25 -10.59 -9.39
CA ASP A 212 1.61 -11.90 -9.58
C ASP A 212 2.40 -13.02 -8.92
N LYS A 213 3.74 -13.00 -9.05
CA LYS A 213 4.60 -13.94 -8.32
C LYS A 213 4.41 -13.83 -6.81
N THR A 214 4.30 -12.61 -6.26
CA THR A 214 4.04 -12.39 -4.83
C THR A 214 2.75 -13.06 -4.38
N VAL A 215 1.64 -12.82 -5.10
CA VAL A 215 0.33 -13.40 -4.77
C VAL A 215 0.40 -14.92 -4.82
N LEU A 216 0.98 -15.49 -5.88
CA LEU A 216 1.13 -16.94 -6.03
C LEU A 216 2.05 -17.54 -4.94
N SER A 217 3.12 -16.86 -4.55
CA SER A 217 4.00 -17.26 -3.44
C SER A 217 3.28 -17.25 -2.10
N ILE A 218 2.46 -16.24 -1.82
CA ILE A 218 1.65 -16.16 -0.59
C ILE A 218 0.67 -17.34 -0.53
N MET A 219 0.07 -17.73 -1.66
CA MET A 219 -0.91 -18.83 -1.71
C MET A 219 -0.32 -20.20 -1.36
N LYS A 220 1.00 -20.40 -1.48
CA LYS A 220 1.66 -21.66 -1.09
C LYS A 220 1.56 -21.98 0.41
N PHE A 221 1.30 -20.99 1.25
CA PHE A 221 1.20 -21.15 2.71
C PHE A 221 -0.22 -21.50 3.17
N ARG A 222 -1.17 -21.69 2.24
CA ARG A 222 -2.59 -21.96 2.54
C ARG A 222 -2.79 -23.16 3.45
N THR A 223 -1.98 -24.22 3.30
CA THR A 223 -2.06 -25.44 4.11
C THR A 223 -1.79 -25.20 5.60
N VAL A 224 -1.13 -24.09 5.95
CA VAL A 224 -0.78 -23.75 7.33
C VAL A 224 -1.80 -22.80 7.94
N ASN A 225 -2.21 -21.76 7.20
CA ASN A 225 -3.21 -20.80 7.65
C ASN A 225 -3.99 -20.22 6.47
N GLU A 226 -5.08 -20.89 6.11
CA GLU A 226 -5.89 -20.54 4.93
C GLU A 226 -6.48 -19.13 5.02
N LYS A 227 -7.13 -18.79 6.14
CA LYS A 227 -7.85 -17.52 6.30
C LYS A 227 -6.89 -16.32 6.17
N GLU A 228 -5.76 -16.36 6.85
CA GLU A 228 -4.78 -15.28 6.82
C GLU A 228 -4.09 -15.18 5.44
N THR A 229 -3.76 -16.32 4.84
CA THR A 229 -3.19 -16.39 3.48
C THR A 229 -4.11 -15.73 2.46
N LEU A 230 -5.41 -16.06 2.50
CA LEU A 230 -6.42 -15.47 1.62
C LEU A 230 -6.60 -13.98 1.90
N ASN A 231 -6.61 -13.54 3.16
CA ASN A 231 -6.68 -12.11 3.52
C ASN A 231 -5.55 -11.31 2.89
N ARG A 232 -4.32 -11.81 2.99
CA ARG A 232 -3.12 -11.15 2.46
C ARG A 232 -3.14 -11.06 0.94
N ALA A 233 -3.45 -12.16 0.26
CA ALA A 233 -3.61 -12.16 -1.19
C ALA A 233 -4.70 -11.14 -1.64
N ARG A 234 -5.86 -11.14 -0.96
CA ARG A 234 -6.94 -10.18 -1.24
C ARG A 234 -6.50 -8.73 -0.99
N LYS A 235 -5.69 -8.48 0.03
CA LYS A 235 -5.15 -7.15 0.35
C LYS A 235 -4.22 -6.66 -0.74
N ILE A 236 -3.28 -7.48 -1.23
CA ILE A 236 -2.37 -7.11 -2.34
C ILE A 236 -3.16 -6.80 -3.62
N VAL A 237 -4.12 -7.64 -3.99
CA VAL A 237 -5.02 -7.39 -5.14
C VAL A 237 -5.81 -6.09 -4.95
N GLY A 238 -6.27 -5.81 -3.73
CA GLY A 238 -6.95 -4.56 -3.38
C GLY A 238 -6.07 -3.32 -3.52
N LEU A 239 -4.84 -3.37 -3.01
CA LEU A 239 -3.87 -2.28 -3.12
C LEU A 239 -3.51 -1.99 -4.58
N LEU A 240 -3.32 -3.04 -5.39
CA LEU A 240 -3.09 -2.88 -6.83
C LEU A 240 -4.28 -2.21 -7.53
N SER A 241 -5.51 -2.59 -7.18
CA SER A 241 -6.73 -1.98 -7.73
C SER A 241 -6.81 -0.49 -7.39
N GLN A 242 -6.50 -0.13 -6.14
CA GLN A 242 -6.43 1.27 -5.70
C GLN A 242 -5.34 2.04 -6.43
N LEU A 243 -4.15 1.46 -6.59
CA LEU A 243 -3.06 2.08 -7.33
C LEU A 243 -3.46 2.39 -8.78
N ILE A 244 -4.09 1.43 -9.48
CA ILE A 244 -4.58 1.63 -10.85
C ILE A 244 -5.60 2.78 -10.91
N LEU A 245 -6.53 2.85 -9.95
CA LEU A 245 -7.49 3.94 -9.85
C LEU A 245 -6.80 5.29 -9.65
N SER A 246 -5.83 5.36 -8.76
CA SER A 246 -5.04 6.58 -8.51
C SER A 246 -4.28 7.02 -9.75
N PHE A 247 -3.70 6.10 -10.52
CA PHE A 247 -3.08 6.43 -11.82
C PHE A 247 -4.08 7.01 -12.81
N LYS A 248 -5.27 6.42 -12.93
CA LYS A 248 -6.32 6.92 -13.82
C LYS A 248 -6.76 8.33 -13.42
N GLN A 249 -7.01 8.54 -12.13
CA GLN A 249 -7.38 9.84 -11.58
C GLN A 249 -6.27 10.88 -11.79
N MET A 250 -5.01 10.49 -11.57
CA MET A 250 -3.86 11.36 -11.78
C MET A 250 -3.70 11.75 -13.25
N ARG A 251 -3.88 10.81 -14.19
CA ARG A 251 -3.89 11.11 -15.63
C ARG A 251 -4.94 12.17 -15.92
N THR A 252 -6.19 11.96 -15.52
CA THR A 252 -7.26 12.93 -15.75
C THR A 252 -6.92 14.30 -15.15
N LYS A 253 -6.36 14.34 -13.93
CA LYS A 253 -5.93 15.57 -13.27
C LYS A 253 -4.84 16.31 -14.08
N LEU A 254 -3.81 15.61 -14.51
CA LEU A 254 -2.67 16.19 -15.22
C LEU A 254 -3.04 16.69 -16.61
N VAL A 255 -3.84 15.92 -17.36
CA VAL A 255 -4.31 16.35 -18.68
C VAL A 255 -5.25 17.55 -18.55
N HIS A 256 -6.11 17.56 -17.52
CA HIS A 256 -6.91 18.74 -17.21
C HIS A 256 -6.04 19.96 -16.91
N MET A 257 -4.96 19.82 -16.13
CA MET A 257 -4.04 20.93 -15.82
C MET A 257 -3.37 21.54 -17.06
N ARG A 258 -3.14 20.74 -18.12
CA ARG A 258 -2.61 21.25 -19.40
C ARG A 258 -3.60 22.15 -20.14
N HIS A 259 -4.89 21.84 -20.04
CA HIS A 259 -5.96 22.52 -20.79
C HIS A 259 -6.70 23.58 -19.97
N CYS A 260 -6.60 23.53 -18.64
CA CYS A 260 -7.24 24.47 -17.74
C CYS A 260 -6.36 24.86 -16.57
N LYS A 261 -6.07 26.16 -16.47
CA LYS A 261 -5.30 26.76 -15.37
C LYS A 261 -6.09 26.92 -14.07
N LYS A 262 -7.43 26.76 -14.08
CA LYS A 262 -8.27 26.90 -12.87
C LYS A 262 -8.42 25.55 -12.15
N PRO A 263 -7.91 25.40 -10.91
CA PRO A 263 -8.16 24.20 -10.13
C PRO A 263 -9.64 24.14 -9.73
N ARG A 264 -10.32 23.02 -10.03
CA ARG A 264 -11.70 22.69 -9.59
C ARG A 264 -12.75 23.75 -9.96
N HIS A 265 -13.31 23.66 -11.16
CA HIS A 265 -14.44 24.50 -11.59
C HIS A 265 -15.63 23.65 -12.06
N LYS A 266 -16.85 24.11 -11.74
CA LYS A 266 -18.11 23.35 -11.90
C LYS A 266 -18.48 23.07 -13.36
N HIS A 267 -18.06 23.93 -14.28
CA HIS A 267 -18.34 23.83 -15.72
C HIS A 267 -17.06 23.75 -16.53
N CYS A 268 -16.33 22.65 -16.37
CA CYS A 268 -15.13 22.41 -17.16
C CYS A 268 -15.46 21.80 -18.51
N LYS A 269 -15.09 22.48 -19.60
CA LYS A 269 -15.21 21.95 -20.97
C LYS A 269 -14.39 20.67 -21.22
N TYR A 270 -13.43 20.37 -20.34
CA TYR A 270 -12.59 19.17 -20.44
C TYR A 270 -13.36 17.87 -20.13
N SER A 271 -14.53 17.91 -19.48
CA SER A 271 -15.29 16.68 -19.19
C SER A 271 -15.65 15.90 -20.47
N LEU A 272 -15.76 16.58 -21.62
CA LEU A 272 -16.01 15.95 -22.92
C LEU A 272 -14.78 15.25 -23.53
N VAL A 273 -13.55 15.63 -23.16
CA VAL A 273 -12.29 15.05 -23.70
C VAL A 273 -11.76 13.92 -22.79
N SER A 274 -12.44 13.66 -21.67
CA SER A 274 -12.11 12.69 -20.62
C SER A 274 -11.93 11.23 -21.08
N HIS A 275 -12.32 10.90 -22.30
CA HIS A 275 -12.31 9.52 -22.81
C HIS A 275 -11.08 9.19 -23.67
N HIS A 276 -10.20 10.16 -23.95
CA HIS A 276 -9.03 9.94 -24.79
C HIS A 276 -7.79 9.55 -23.98
N HIS A 277 -6.99 8.67 -24.58
CA HIS A 277 -5.68 8.33 -24.03
C HIS A 277 -4.77 9.55 -24.06
N ASP A 278 -3.97 9.72 -23.00
CA ASP A 278 -2.83 10.63 -22.98
C ASP A 278 -1.61 9.86 -22.50
N ASN A 279 -0.47 10.10 -23.15
CA ASN A 279 0.78 9.39 -22.94
C ASN A 279 1.50 9.77 -21.63
N VAL A 280 0.85 10.50 -20.70
CA VAL A 280 1.40 10.83 -19.36
C VAL A 280 2.11 9.64 -18.70
N PHE A 281 1.55 8.45 -18.80
CA PHE A 281 2.10 7.25 -18.15
C PHE A 281 2.59 6.19 -19.15
N GLY A 282 3.06 6.63 -20.32
CA GLY A 282 3.52 5.76 -21.39
C GLY A 282 2.51 5.62 -22.53
N THR A 283 2.96 4.98 -23.61
CA THR A 283 2.24 4.85 -24.88
C THR A 283 1.23 3.69 -24.85
N VAL A 284 0.40 3.61 -25.89
CA VAL A 284 -0.51 2.49 -26.10
C VAL A 284 0.30 1.19 -26.14
N TYR A 285 -0.18 0.14 -25.46
CA TYR A 285 0.50 -1.15 -25.44
C TYR A 285 0.66 -1.70 -26.86
N SER A 286 1.90 -1.94 -27.28
CA SER A 286 2.23 -2.65 -28.51
C SER A 286 2.90 -3.97 -28.15
N ASN A 287 2.50 -5.06 -28.82
CA ASN A 287 3.13 -6.39 -28.69
C ASN A 287 4.54 -6.44 -29.29
N ALA A 288 5.16 -5.29 -29.61
CA ALA A 288 6.46 -5.24 -30.26
C ALA A 288 7.54 -5.70 -29.26
N LEU A 289 8.16 -6.85 -29.55
CA LEU A 289 9.25 -7.45 -28.77
C LEU A 289 10.50 -6.55 -28.63
N LEU A 290 10.53 -5.40 -29.30
CA LEU A 290 11.67 -4.47 -29.35
C LEU A 290 11.15 -3.03 -29.43
N SER A 291 10.63 -2.49 -28.32
CA SER A 291 10.55 -1.02 -28.18
C SER A 291 11.85 -0.53 -27.55
N SER A 292 12.83 -0.29 -28.39
CA SER A 292 14.02 0.49 -28.06
C SER A 292 13.62 1.93 -27.75
N ASN A 293 14.07 2.41 -26.59
CA ASN A 293 14.12 3.80 -26.13
C ASN A 293 12.83 4.43 -25.56
N GLU A 294 12.91 4.67 -24.24
CA GLU A 294 12.26 5.71 -23.41
C GLU A 294 10.72 5.75 -23.27
N GLU A 295 9.93 5.32 -24.23
CA GLU A 295 8.46 5.33 -24.12
C GLU A 295 7.90 3.91 -23.87
N GLY A 296 8.02 3.46 -22.62
CA GLY A 296 7.45 2.19 -22.19
C GLY A 296 5.92 2.12 -22.32
N SER A 297 5.40 0.88 -22.37
CA SER A 297 3.95 0.61 -22.36
C SER A 297 3.25 1.32 -21.20
N CYS A 298 2.02 1.77 -21.44
CA CYS A 298 1.15 2.40 -20.45
C CYS A 298 1.21 1.71 -19.08
N ALA A 299 1.67 2.41 -18.04
CA ALA A 299 1.80 1.87 -16.69
C ALA A 299 0.48 1.27 -16.16
N ILE A 300 -0.65 1.90 -16.50
CA ILE A 300 -1.99 1.41 -16.14
C ILE A 300 -2.25 0.05 -16.79
N THR A 301 -1.86 -0.13 -18.05
CA THR A 301 -1.96 -1.43 -18.74
C THR A 301 -1.04 -2.46 -18.09
N MET A 302 0.21 -2.10 -17.78
CA MET A 302 1.17 -3.00 -17.13
C MET A 302 0.68 -3.49 -15.77
N LEU A 303 0.12 -2.60 -14.94
CA LEU A 303 -0.49 -2.95 -13.66
C LEU A 303 -1.74 -3.82 -13.85
N PHE A 304 -2.59 -3.50 -14.83
CA PHE A 304 -3.81 -4.27 -15.11
C PHE A 304 -3.50 -5.66 -15.70
N MET A 305 -2.37 -5.83 -16.40
CA MET A 305 -1.90 -7.13 -16.88
C MET A 305 -1.64 -8.11 -15.73
N VAL A 306 -1.30 -7.63 -14.52
CA VAL A 306 -1.16 -8.49 -13.33
C VAL A 306 -2.49 -9.21 -13.03
N PHE A 307 -3.63 -8.50 -13.07
CA PHE A 307 -4.94 -9.14 -12.87
C PHE A 307 -5.22 -10.18 -13.95
N THR A 308 -4.89 -9.87 -15.19
CA THR A 308 -5.06 -10.81 -16.32
C THR A 308 -4.23 -12.08 -16.15
N ARG A 309 -3.04 -11.99 -15.53
CA ARG A 309 -2.19 -13.16 -15.21
C ARG A 309 -2.71 -13.94 -14.00
N LEU A 310 -3.36 -13.28 -13.04
CA LEU A 310 -4.03 -13.93 -11.90
C LEU A 310 -5.35 -14.62 -12.30
N LEU A 311 -5.89 -14.33 -13.49
CA LEU A 311 -6.96 -15.12 -14.10
C LEU A 311 -6.36 -16.36 -14.78
N SER A 312 -5.86 -17.30 -13.97
CA SER A 312 -5.31 -18.57 -14.41
C SER A 312 -5.91 -19.75 -13.65
N ASP A 313 -5.80 -20.93 -14.24
CA ASP A 313 -6.10 -22.24 -13.65
C ASP A 313 -5.27 -22.54 -12.40
N GLN A 314 -4.05 -22.01 -12.32
CA GLN A 314 -3.16 -22.16 -11.16
C GLN A 314 -3.55 -21.25 -9.98
N THR A 315 -4.48 -20.32 -10.19
CA THR A 315 -4.88 -19.35 -9.16
C THR A 315 -6.10 -19.85 -8.40
N GLU A 316 -6.04 -19.73 -7.08
CA GLU A 316 -7.13 -20.15 -6.20
C GLU A 316 -8.43 -19.37 -6.47
N ARG A 317 -9.56 -20.07 -6.39
CA ARG A 317 -10.90 -19.54 -6.71
C ARG A 317 -11.20 -18.21 -6.03
N GLU A 318 -10.92 -18.10 -4.73
CA GLU A 318 -11.22 -16.88 -3.97
C GLU A 318 -10.37 -15.68 -4.44
N VAL A 319 -9.14 -15.93 -4.88
CA VAL A 319 -8.26 -14.92 -5.47
C VAL A 319 -8.75 -14.53 -6.86
N ILE A 320 -9.22 -15.48 -7.68
CA ILE A 320 -9.88 -15.20 -8.97
C ILE A 320 -11.09 -14.30 -8.77
N VAL A 321 -12.00 -14.65 -7.85
CA VAL A 321 -13.19 -13.85 -7.53
C VAL A 321 -12.80 -12.42 -7.13
N ARG A 322 -11.84 -12.28 -6.20
CA ARG A 322 -11.38 -10.97 -5.76
C ARG A 322 -10.72 -10.17 -6.89
N THR A 323 -10.01 -10.84 -7.79
CA THR A 323 -9.36 -10.25 -8.96
C THR A 323 -10.41 -9.72 -9.94
N MET A 324 -11.42 -10.51 -10.29
CA MET A 324 -12.53 -10.05 -11.16
C MET A 324 -13.25 -8.83 -10.56
N GLN A 325 -13.50 -8.84 -9.24
CA GLN A 325 -14.07 -7.68 -8.54
C GLN A 325 -13.15 -6.45 -8.61
N ALA A 326 -11.83 -6.63 -8.40
CA ALA A 326 -10.86 -5.55 -8.54
C ALA A 326 -10.86 -4.96 -9.97
N MET A 327 -10.94 -5.82 -10.99
CA MET A 327 -10.99 -5.41 -12.40
C MET A 327 -12.26 -4.64 -12.72
N MET A 328 -13.41 -5.08 -12.21
CA MET A 328 -14.68 -4.35 -12.37
C MET A 328 -14.66 -3.00 -11.67
N ASN A 329 -13.98 -2.89 -10.52
CA ASN A 329 -13.87 -1.65 -9.76
C ASN A 329 -12.96 -0.63 -10.44
N CYS A 330 -11.78 -1.05 -10.92
CA CYS A 330 -10.83 -0.13 -11.54
C CYS A 330 -11.07 0.10 -13.03
N GLY A 331 -11.78 -0.83 -13.70
CA GLY A 331 -12.02 -0.82 -15.14
C GLY A 331 -10.77 -1.05 -15.98
N THR A 332 -10.93 -1.46 -17.23
CA THR A 332 -9.82 -1.59 -18.19
C THR A 332 -9.28 -0.21 -18.62
N CYS A 333 -8.03 -0.15 -19.07
CA CYS A 333 -7.48 1.03 -19.73
C CYS A 333 -7.81 0.96 -21.23
N CYS A 334 -7.98 2.10 -21.91
CA CYS A 334 -8.12 2.14 -23.37
C CYS A 334 -6.90 1.51 -24.09
N CYS A 335 -5.74 1.53 -23.45
CA CYS A 335 -4.49 0.92 -23.94
C CYS A 335 -4.36 -0.57 -23.64
N PHE A 336 -5.38 -1.21 -23.08
CA PHE A 336 -5.30 -2.62 -22.73
C PHE A 336 -5.68 -3.51 -23.93
N PRO A 337 -4.89 -4.55 -24.26
CA PRO A 337 -5.23 -5.49 -25.32
C PRO A 337 -6.41 -6.39 -24.91
N ALA A 338 -7.64 -6.02 -25.28
CA ALA A 338 -8.81 -6.77 -24.81
C ALA A 338 -8.87 -8.22 -25.29
N SER A 339 -8.27 -8.56 -26.43
CA SER A 339 -8.17 -9.96 -26.88
C SER A 339 -7.50 -10.83 -25.82
N SER A 340 -6.41 -10.34 -25.21
CA SER A 340 -5.72 -11.02 -24.10
C SER A 340 -6.60 -11.19 -22.88
N LEU A 341 -7.42 -10.19 -22.53
CA LEU A 341 -8.34 -10.28 -21.41
C LEU A 341 -9.49 -11.25 -21.68
N ILE A 342 -10.16 -11.10 -22.83
CA ILE A 342 -11.30 -11.93 -23.23
C ILE A 342 -10.87 -13.39 -23.26
N SER A 343 -9.74 -13.72 -23.89
CA SER A 343 -9.21 -15.09 -23.93
C SER A 343 -9.02 -15.68 -22.53
N ARG A 344 -8.50 -14.90 -21.58
CA ARG A 344 -8.28 -15.34 -20.20
C ARG A 344 -9.59 -15.53 -19.44
N ILE A 345 -10.54 -14.60 -19.56
CA ILE A 345 -11.85 -14.74 -18.92
C ILE A 345 -12.57 -15.98 -19.45
N LEU A 346 -12.60 -16.18 -20.78
CA LEU A 346 -13.25 -17.33 -21.41
C LEU A 346 -12.67 -18.66 -20.89
N LYS A 347 -11.34 -18.76 -20.77
CA LYS A 347 -10.69 -19.95 -20.18
C LYS A 347 -11.13 -20.21 -18.74
N VAL A 348 -11.13 -19.16 -17.91
CA VAL A 348 -11.50 -19.29 -16.49
C VAL A 348 -12.97 -19.67 -16.33
N ILE A 349 -13.90 -19.04 -17.05
CA ILE A 349 -15.33 -19.35 -16.92
C ILE A 349 -15.68 -20.76 -17.40
N GLN A 350 -14.98 -21.30 -18.40
CA GLN A 350 -15.19 -22.68 -18.87
C GLN A 350 -14.86 -23.72 -17.78
N GLN A 351 -13.90 -23.42 -16.92
CA GLN A 351 -13.34 -24.35 -15.93
C GLN A 351 -13.86 -24.12 -14.51
N SER A 352 -14.79 -23.19 -14.31
CA SER A 352 -15.19 -22.73 -12.96
C SER A 352 -16.67 -22.94 -12.64
N ASP A 353 -17.01 -22.71 -11.37
CA ASP A 353 -18.37 -22.74 -10.87
C ASP A 353 -19.25 -21.58 -11.35
N THR A 354 -20.54 -21.63 -11.01
CA THR A 354 -21.54 -20.62 -11.39
C THR A 354 -21.17 -19.20 -10.94
N LYS A 355 -20.53 -19.04 -9.78
CA LYS A 355 -20.17 -17.72 -9.24
C LYS A 355 -19.10 -17.06 -10.11
N VAL A 356 -18.02 -17.80 -10.43
CA VAL A 356 -16.94 -17.30 -11.29
C VAL A 356 -17.45 -17.06 -12.72
N LYS A 357 -18.31 -17.95 -13.24
CA LYS A 357 -18.99 -17.77 -14.53
C LYS A 357 -19.76 -16.45 -14.60
N ASN A 358 -20.63 -16.19 -13.63
CA ASN A 358 -21.42 -14.97 -13.59
C ASN A 358 -20.54 -13.71 -13.50
N LEU A 359 -19.51 -13.73 -12.64
CA LEU A 359 -18.57 -12.60 -12.55
C LEU A 359 -17.79 -12.37 -13.85
N GLY A 360 -17.37 -13.45 -14.52
CA GLY A 360 -16.69 -13.37 -15.81
C GLY A 360 -17.57 -12.79 -16.91
N LEU A 361 -18.85 -13.19 -16.97
CA LEU A 361 -19.81 -12.64 -17.93
C LEU A 361 -20.05 -11.14 -17.69
N VAL A 362 -20.25 -10.71 -16.44
CA VAL A 362 -20.39 -9.28 -16.09
C VAL A 362 -19.13 -8.49 -16.45
N LEU A 363 -17.94 -9.06 -16.22
CA LEU A 363 -16.68 -8.41 -16.58
C LEU A 363 -16.52 -8.29 -18.10
N LEU A 364 -16.94 -9.29 -18.88
CA LEU A 364 -16.96 -9.23 -20.34
C LEU A 364 -17.92 -8.14 -20.83
N GLU A 365 -19.16 -8.13 -20.34
CA GLU A 365 -20.17 -7.12 -20.67
C GLU A 365 -19.63 -5.70 -20.42
N LYS A 366 -19.04 -5.45 -19.26
CA LYS A 366 -18.40 -4.15 -18.95
C LYS A 366 -17.24 -3.82 -19.88
N THR A 367 -16.45 -4.81 -20.27
CA THR A 367 -15.31 -4.61 -21.18
C THR A 367 -15.77 -4.27 -22.60
N PHE A 368 -16.84 -4.91 -23.10
CA PHE A 368 -17.44 -4.62 -24.41
C PHE A 368 -18.18 -3.30 -24.41
N THR A 369 -19.00 -3.03 -23.39
CA THR A 369 -19.82 -1.80 -23.31
C THR A 369 -18.94 -0.56 -23.18
N ALA A 370 -17.92 -0.60 -22.33
CA ALA A 370 -16.95 0.50 -22.22
C ALA A 370 -16.23 0.80 -23.54
N ARG A 371 -16.06 -0.22 -24.40
CA ARG A 371 -15.51 -0.05 -25.75
C ARG A 371 -16.54 0.44 -26.76
N SER A 372 -17.78 -0.03 -26.74
CA SER A 372 -18.82 0.43 -27.68
C SER A 372 -19.03 1.96 -27.66
N VAL A 373 -18.94 2.59 -26.48
CA VAL A 373 -19.00 4.05 -26.31
C VAL A 373 -17.77 4.79 -26.88
N LEU A 374 -16.61 4.13 -26.91
CA LEU A 374 -15.38 4.64 -27.54
C LEU A 374 -15.37 4.47 -29.07
N TRP A 375 -16.10 3.49 -29.60
CA TRP A 375 -16.13 3.18 -31.03
C TRP A 375 -16.96 4.20 -31.83
N THR A 376 -17.98 4.80 -31.22
CA THR A 376 -18.81 5.81 -31.87
C THR A 376 -18.17 7.22 -31.90
N THR A 377 -17.05 7.44 -31.20
CA THR A 377 -16.51 8.80 -30.97
C THR A 377 -14.99 8.97 -31.18
N SER A 378 -14.22 7.94 -31.61
CA SER A 378 -12.75 8.03 -31.65
C SER A 378 -12.07 7.45 -32.90
N PRO A 379 -11.12 8.19 -33.55
CA PRO A 379 -10.29 7.69 -34.65
C PRO A 379 -9.33 6.55 -34.27
N CYS A 380 -9.09 6.31 -32.97
CA CYS A 380 -8.22 5.22 -32.49
C CYS A 380 -8.82 3.81 -32.67
N ALA A 381 -10.09 3.69 -33.07
CA ALA A 381 -10.73 2.39 -33.33
C ALA A 381 -10.09 1.60 -34.50
N LYS A 382 -9.29 2.26 -35.36
CA LYS A 382 -8.66 1.63 -36.52
C LYS A 382 -7.45 0.73 -36.21
N PHE A 383 -6.88 0.78 -35.00
CA PHE A 383 -5.65 0.04 -34.67
C PHE A 383 -5.88 -1.25 -33.84
N ALA A 384 -7.13 -1.64 -33.58
CA ALA A 384 -7.44 -2.78 -32.70
C ALA A 384 -7.75 -4.11 -33.42
N LEU A 385 -7.57 -4.18 -34.74
CA LEU A 385 -7.85 -5.37 -35.57
C LEU A 385 -6.66 -5.82 -36.43
N THR A 386 -5.44 -5.47 -36.04
CA THR A 386 -4.18 -6.10 -36.47
C THR A 386 -3.40 -6.48 -35.23
#